data_AF-A0A974ZP26-F1
#
_entry.id   AF-A0A974ZP26-F1
#
_cell.length_a   1.000
_cell.length_b   1.000
_cell.length_c   1.000
_cell.angle_alpha   90.00
_cell.angle_beta   90.00
_cell.angle_gamma   90.00
#
_symmetry.space_group_name_H-M   'P 1'
#
loop_
_entity.id
_entity.type
_entity.pdbx_description
1 polymer ?
#
loop_
_entity_poly.entity_id
_entity_poly.type
_entity_poly.pdbx_seq_one_letter_code
_entity_poly.pdbx_strand_id
1 'polypeptide(L)'
;MKRVDSSLKPSLDDSSAVTGTEPARPAPHSPATPAGDDRYLVRRWKTRIYRWLSVFAPHRREAIAERYFRRKDAPGPAAEHVYQYLIGSTKPGNRKRQEAADAIGADHFYRRQYRQYLNTAMGAYAMTATQVIIGSGGEAQGHGRQRHRRTFAAVVEQTGSAKPIAVIDAATVVVPLFLPYPKRAGELTAVQRWLNRKGAMPDYYRGLSEGEPVSCRYPAVDARRRGAAGALIETVEAALHNDRLALLALHPMDPDAMGLHITLFGVVPLEASQIEREYGLPPSVLQAHRNAARDTGSLLRFFVGGTEETYTQCSQNLFVKRPGGTSDERPSPSDAWNPMMPLEQLLADQFESFQVTVSATGLPGTSPRNGDRGKIAFVERRGKTVFVLVPYHPGNMVHAHTAKLWSNPYASLVVSDDHHALSRVTLSGPCSAWSHPTVQRKFPATAARTADRTGAKGKSSHEPAYWFVLELARLIQQTEPIRAHRLYEARPPDSISAGGRAQHGKKPDYFGAESVPPYDQALQHRRVAGGRPLDPTGLSHRRWIEAVEADLARRQKHLSEIVAEETAPLEPNLDPGRLSDFA
;
A
#
# COMPACT_ATOMS: atom_id res chain seq x y z
N MET A 1 70.12 17.41 -28.21
CA MET A 1 69.97 18.66 -28.99
C MET A 1 69.34 18.29 -30.33
N LYS A 2 68.26 18.98 -30.73
CA LYS A 2 67.59 18.94 -32.05
C LYS A 2 66.68 17.75 -32.43
N ARG A 3 65.38 18.07 -32.38
CA ARG A 3 64.42 18.20 -33.51
C ARG A 3 63.81 16.97 -34.20
N VAL A 4 62.50 16.86 -34.00
CA VAL A 4 61.41 17.16 -34.97
C VAL A 4 61.22 16.24 -36.18
N ASP A 5 60.06 15.59 -36.13
CA ASP A 5 58.99 15.37 -37.12
C ASP A 5 59.17 14.67 -38.46
N SER A 6 58.19 13.76 -38.62
CA SER A 6 57.31 13.54 -39.77
C SER A 6 57.89 12.84 -41.00
N SER A 7 57.34 11.64 -41.24
CA SER A 7 57.07 11.18 -42.60
C SER A 7 55.72 10.47 -42.63
N LEU A 8 55.07 10.65 -43.77
CA LEU A 8 53.66 10.40 -44.06
C LEU A 8 53.34 8.92 -44.34
N LYS A 9 52.07 8.59 -44.05
CA LYS A 9 51.14 7.54 -44.54
C LYS A 9 51.37 7.05 -45.99
N PRO A 10 50.93 5.83 -46.43
CA PRO A 10 49.50 5.44 -46.39
C PRO A 10 49.08 3.94 -46.29
N SER A 11 47.79 3.79 -45.93
CA SER A 11 46.77 2.75 -46.23
C SER A 11 47.12 1.26 -46.30
N LEU A 12 46.38 0.43 -45.55
CA LEU A 12 45.25 -0.37 -46.06
C LEU A 12 44.57 -1.12 -44.90
N ASP A 13 43.33 -1.49 -45.14
CA ASP A 13 42.32 -2.02 -44.23
C ASP A 13 42.76 -3.18 -43.32
N ASP A 14 42.22 -3.21 -42.09
CA ASP A 14 41.52 -4.41 -41.64
C ASP A 14 40.57 -4.11 -40.48
N SER A 15 39.29 -4.38 -40.74
CA SER A 15 38.21 -4.43 -39.78
C SER A 15 38.45 -5.56 -38.78
N SER A 16 38.66 -5.23 -37.51
CA SER A 16 38.52 -6.20 -36.42
C SER A 16 37.63 -5.63 -35.32
N ALA A 17 36.64 -6.45 -34.99
CA ALA A 17 35.61 -6.21 -34.00
C ALA A 17 36.22 -5.96 -32.62
N VAL A 18 35.93 -4.80 -32.05
CA VAL A 18 36.17 -4.53 -30.62
C VAL A 18 34.98 -5.07 -29.85
N THR A 19 35.14 -6.28 -29.32
CA THR A 19 34.37 -6.77 -28.17
C THR A 19 34.79 -5.95 -26.95
N GLY A 20 34.15 -4.80 -26.77
CA GLY A 20 34.25 -4.01 -25.55
C GLY A 20 33.37 -4.63 -24.46
N THR A 21 33.91 -5.56 -23.68
CA THR A 21 33.36 -5.89 -22.37
C THR A 21 33.43 -4.64 -21.50
N GLU A 22 32.30 -3.97 -21.28
CA GLU A 22 32.15 -2.97 -20.24
C GLU A 22 32.62 -3.56 -18.90
N PRO A 23 33.50 -2.88 -18.16
CA PRO A 23 33.88 -3.33 -16.83
C PRO A 23 32.64 -3.35 -15.95
N ALA A 24 32.36 -4.51 -15.37
CA ALA A 24 31.27 -4.71 -14.43
C ALA A 24 31.27 -3.59 -13.38
N ARG A 25 30.22 -2.77 -13.39
CA ARG A 25 30.00 -1.76 -12.34
C ARG A 25 30.12 -2.46 -10.99
N PRO A 26 30.93 -1.94 -10.05
CA PRO A 26 31.07 -2.54 -8.74
C PRO A 26 29.69 -2.67 -8.11
N ALA A 27 29.40 -3.86 -7.60
CA ALA A 27 28.18 -4.14 -6.84
C ALA A 27 27.98 -3.02 -5.80
N PRO A 28 26.74 -2.55 -5.55
CA PRO A 28 26.51 -1.55 -4.53
C PRO A 28 27.06 -2.10 -3.22
N HIS A 29 28.13 -1.46 -2.73
CA HIS A 29 28.70 -1.77 -1.43
C HIS A 29 27.54 -1.75 -0.43
N SER A 30 27.25 -2.92 0.17
CA SER A 30 26.52 -2.91 1.43
C SER A 30 27.36 -2.03 2.36
N PRO A 31 26.81 -0.92 2.89
CA PRO A 31 27.58 -0.07 3.77
C PRO A 31 28.13 -0.97 4.88
N ALA A 32 29.44 -0.85 5.13
CA ALA A 32 30.03 -1.46 6.32
C ALA A 32 29.16 -1.02 7.49
N THR A 33 28.46 -1.98 8.11
CA THR A 33 27.67 -1.74 9.31
C THR A 33 28.60 -1.02 10.28
N PRO A 34 28.27 0.19 10.79
CA PRO A 34 29.10 0.80 11.82
C PRO A 34 28.96 -0.06 13.06
N ALA A 35 29.86 -1.03 13.21
CA ALA A 35 30.05 -1.79 14.42
C ALA A 35 30.58 -0.79 15.46
N GLY A 36 29.69 -0.09 16.16
CA GLY A 36 30.10 0.89 17.17
C GLY A 36 29.09 1.96 17.59
N ASP A 37 27.90 2.06 17.01
CA ASP A 37 26.91 3.03 17.52
C ASP A 37 26.19 2.47 18.77
N ASP A 38 26.71 2.83 19.94
CA ASP A 38 26.18 2.49 21.27
C ASP A 38 24.68 2.82 21.44
N ARG A 39 24.12 3.74 20.62
CA ARG A 39 22.70 4.09 20.63
C ARG A 39 21.80 2.93 20.16
N TYR A 40 22.32 2.05 19.30
CA TYR A 40 21.60 0.88 18.76
C TYR A 40 21.93 -0.42 19.50
N LEU A 41 22.91 -0.40 20.42
CA LEU A 41 23.20 -1.57 21.24
C LEU A 41 22.07 -1.80 22.26
N VAL A 42 21.30 -2.85 21.98
CA VAL A 42 20.26 -3.33 22.87
C VAL A 42 20.93 -4.12 24.00
N ARG A 43 21.22 -3.42 25.12
CA ARG A 43 21.64 -4.08 26.35
C ARG A 43 20.52 -5.02 26.83
N ARG A 44 20.85 -6.15 27.45
CA ARG A 44 19.88 -7.17 27.94
C ARG A 44 18.71 -6.57 28.74
N TRP A 45 18.97 -5.48 29.48
CA TRP A 45 17.94 -4.77 30.23
C TRP A 45 16.92 -4.06 29.32
N LYS A 46 17.32 -3.47 28.19
CA LYS A 46 16.39 -2.85 27.23
C LYS A 46 15.42 -3.88 26.65
N THR A 47 15.91 -5.07 26.27
CA THR A 47 15.04 -6.18 25.82
C THR A 47 14.06 -6.64 26.91
N ARG A 48 14.51 -6.73 28.17
CA ARG A 48 13.62 -7.04 29.31
C ARG A 48 12.55 -5.99 29.49
N ILE A 49 12.91 -4.71 29.38
CA ILE A 49 11.93 -3.62 29.47
C ILE A 49 10.97 -3.66 28.28
N TYR A 50 11.42 -3.89 27.04
CA TYR A 50 10.53 -4.05 25.89
C TYR A 50 9.55 -5.23 26.07
N ARG A 51 10.01 -6.36 26.62
CA ARG A 51 9.14 -7.49 26.96
C ARG A 51 8.13 -7.13 28.05
N TRP A 52 8.55 -6.36 29.06
CA TRP A 52 7.65 -5.85 30.08
C TRP A 52 6.57 -4.93 29.48
N LEU A 53 6.90 -4.13 28.45
CA LEU A 53 5.89 -3.32 27.75
C LEU A 53 4.78 -4.14 27.12
N SER A 54 5.08 -5.37 26.70
CA SER A 54 4.09 -6.26 26.09
C SER A 54 3.04 -6.73 27.11
N VAL A 55 3.30 -6.59 28.42
CA VAL A 55 2.35 -6.88 29.50
C VAL A 55 1.23 -5.82 29.56
N PHE A 56 1.51 -4.58 29.15
CA PHE A 56 0.50 -3.53 29.10
C PHE A 56 -0.55 -3.82 28.04
N ALA A 57 -1.74 -3.28 28.31
CA ALA A 57 -2.82 -3.23 27.34
C ALA A 57 -2.34 -2.58 26.03
N PRO A 58 -2.63 -3.18 24.85
CA PRO A 58 -2.13 -2.71 23.56
C PRO A 58 -2.28 -1.20 23.35
N HIS A 59 -3.45 -0.66 23.69
CA HIS A 59 -3.74 0.75 23.54
C HIS A 59 -2.86 1.73 24.34
N ARG A 60 -2.18 1.26 25.40
CA ARG A 60 -1.26 2.10 26.20
C ARG A 60 0.18 2.01 25.70
N ARG A 61 0.50 1.02 24.88
CA ARG A 61 1.87 0.70 24.49
C ARG A 61 2.52 1.84 23.72
N GLU A 62 1.79 2.54 22.85
CA GLU A 62 2.35 3.67 22.08
C GLU A 62 2.70 4.85 22.96
N ALA A 63 1.77 5.30 23.81
CA ALA A 63 2.04 6.41 24.72
C ALA A 63 3.23 6.13 25.64
N ILE A 64 3.34 4.90 26.14
CA ILE A 64 4.48 4.47 26.97
C ILE A 64 5.76 4.39 26.13
N ALA A 65 5.70 3.86 24.90
CA ALA A 65 6.83 3.79 23.98
C ALA A 65 7.36 5.19 23.64
N GLU A 66 6.49 6.11 23.26
CA GLU A 66 6.85 7.50 22.95
C GLU A 66 7.45 8.19 24.18
N ARG A 67 6.87 8.01 25.37
CA ARG A 67 7.34 8.70 26.57
C ARG A 67 8.69 8.20 27.08
N TYR A 68 8.94 6.90 27.04
CA TYR A 68 10.08 6.29 27.75
C TYR A 68 11.12 5.63 26.84
N PHE A 69 10.78 5.35 25.58
CA PHE A 69 11.65 4.59 24.65
C PHE A 69 11.97 5.34 23.37
N ARG A 70 11.39 6.54 23.18
CA ARG A 70 11.76 7.41 22.08
C ARG A 70 13.24 7.75 22.16
N ARG A 71 13.96 7.54 21.06
CA ARG A 71 15.29 8.11 20.88
C ARG A 71 15.15 9.54 20.39
N LYS A 72 15.98 10.44 20.91
CA LYS A 72 15.97 11.87 20.60
C LYS A 72 15.95 12.16 19.09
N ASP A 73 16.63 11.34 18.30
CA ASP A 73 16.79 11.53 16.84
C ASP A 73 16.13 10.42 16.00
N ALA A 74 15.21 9.64 16.59
CA ALA A 74 14.47 8.61 15.85
C ALA A 74 13.59 9.29 14.77
N PRO A 75 13.63 8.85 13.50
CA PRO A 75 12.83 9.43 12.41
C PRO A 75 11.38 8.92 12.32
N GLY A 76 10.99 7.89 13.07
CA GLY A 76 9.63 7.31 13.07
C GLY A 76 9.09 7.07 14.49
N PRO A 77 7.79 6.73 14.68
CA PRO A 77 7.19 6.50 16.00
C PRO A 77 7.98 5.48 16.84
N ALA A 78 8.16 5.77 18.13
CA ALA A 78 8.88 4.91 19.06
C ALA A 78 8.25 3.51 19.14
N ALA A 79 6.92 3.42 19.03
CA ALA A 79 6.19 2.17 18.99
C ALA A 79 6.66 1.23 17.88
N GLU A 80 6.96 1.78 16.71
CA GLU A 80 7.37 1.00 15.55
C GLU A 80 8.78 0.46 15.71
N HIS A 81 9.67 1.26 16.30
CA HIS A 81 11.00 0.82 16.70
C HIS A 81 10.95 -0.25 17.80
N VAL A 82 10.14 -0.06 18.85
CA VAL A 82 9.94 -1.06 19.92
C VAL A 82 9.51 -2.40 19.34
N TYR A 83 8.56 -2.37 18.40
CA TYR A 83 8.06 -3.59 17.76
C TYR A 83 9.13 -4.31 16.93
N GLN A 84 9.97 -3.57 16.20
CA GLN A 84 11.13 -4.12 15.49
C GLN A 84 12.09 -4.85 16.42
N TYR A 85 12.43 -4.25 17.57
CA TYR A 85 13.28 -4.90 18.57
C TYR A 85 12.64 -6.16 19.13
N LEU A 86 11.33 -6.13 19.40
CA LEU A 86 10.62 -7.29 19.92
C LEU A 86 10.67 -8.47 18.96
N ILE A 87 10.40 -8.24 17.66
CA ILE A 87 10.50 -9.28 16.63
C ILE A 87 11.95 -9.76 16.47
N GLY A 88 12.91 -8.85 16.35
CA GLY A 88 14.33 -9.18 16.21
C GLY A 88 14.88 -10.02 17.38
N SER A 89 14.45 -9.71 18.61
CA SER A 89 14.87 -10.42 19.83
C SER A 89 14.38 -11.86 19.96
N THR A 90 13.51 -12.32 19.04
CA THR A 90 13.04 -13.71 19.00
C THR A 90 13.95 -14.64 18.20
N LYS A 91 14.93 -14.13 17.45
CA LYS A 91 15.85 -14.95 16.65
C LYS A 91 16.93 -15.62 17.54
N PRO A 92 17.20 -16.94 17.38
CA PRO A 92 18.36 -17.59 17.98
C PRO A 92 19.65 -17.20 17.23
N GLY A 93 20.79 -17.04 17.94
CA GLY A 93 22.09 -16.69 17.33
C GLY A 93 22.76 -15.43 17.91
N ASN A 94 23.67 -14.80 17.16
CA ASN A 94 24.50 -13.64 17.55
C ASN A 94 23.66 -12.34 17.72
N ARG A 95 22.74 -12.38 18.69
CA ARG A 95 21.59 -11.48 18.89
C ARG A 95 21.95 -10.00 18.88
N LYS A 96 23.06 -9.61 19.51
CA LYS A 96 23.41 -8.19 19.66
C LYS A 96 23.75 -7.50 18.34
N ARG A 97 24.48 -8.17 17.44
CA ARG A 97 24.88 -7.58 16.14
C ARG A 97 23.71 -7.55 15.16
N GLN A 98 22.88 -8.60 15.15
CA GLN A 98 21.70 -8.65 14.28
C GLN A 98 20.61 -7.67 14.71
N GLU A 99 20.31 -7.57 16.01
CA GLU A 99 19.32 -6.60 16.53
C GLU A 99 19.74 -5.15 16.23
N ALA A 100 21.02 -4.82 16.38
CA ALA A 100 21.55 -3.51 16.02
C ALA A 100 21.44 -3.25 14.51
N ALA A 101 21.77 -4.22 13.67
CA ALA A 101 21.61 -4.10 12.22
C ALA A 101 20.15 -3.90 11.79
N ASP A 102 19.22 -4.64 12.41
CA ASP A 102 17.78 -4.54 12.12
C ASP A 102 17.25 -3.14 12.49
N ALA A 103 17.66 -2.60 13.63
CA ALA A 103 17.27 -1.28 14.10
C ALA A 103 17.91 -0.12 13.33
N ILE A 104 19.17 -0.27 12.92
CA ILE A 104 19.86 0.68 12.03
C ILE A 104 19.16 0.69 10.67
N GLY A 105 18.85 -0.49 10.13
CA GLY A 105 18.13 -0.63 8.86
C GLY A 105 16.76 0.04 8.87
N ALA A 106 16.02 -0.09 9.98
CA ALA A 106 14.75 0.62 10.17
C ALA A 106 14.92 2.14 10.20
N ASP A 107 15.82 2.68 11.03
CA ASP A 107 16.04 4.13 11.10
C ASP A 107 16.48 4.70 9.75
N HIS A 108 17.34 3.98 9.02
CA HIS A 108 17.71 4.36 7.65
C HIS A 108 16.51 4.34 6.71
N PHE A 109 15.62 3.35 6.84
CA PHE A 109 14.40 3.27 6.04
C PHE A 109 13.50 4.48 6.29
N TYR A 110 13.18 4.79 7.55
CA TYR A 110 12.38 5.96 7.91
C TYR A 110 13.04 7.26 7.43
N ARG A 111 14.33 7.44 7.72
CA ARG A 111 15.07 8.65 7.30
C ARG A 111 15.04 8.82 5.78
N ARG A 112 15.19 7.74 5.01
CA ARG A 112 15.25 7.81 3.55
C ARG A 112 13.89 7.86 2.87
N GLN A 113 12.82 7.33 3.48
CA GLN A 113 11.56 7.09 2.76
C GLN A 113 10.37 7.85 3.34
N TYR A 114 10.32 8.09 4.66
CA TYR A 114 9.17 8.73 5.29
C TYR A 114 9.28 10.24 5.18
N ARG A 115 8.24 10.84 4.64
CA ARG A 115 8.09 12.27 4.43
C ARG A 115 6.76 12.73 4.99
N GLN A 116 6.66 14.04 5.23
CA GLN A 116 5.42 14.70 5.65
C GLN A 116 4.79 15.51 4.53
N TYR A 117 5.47 15.58 3.39
CA TYR A 117 5.11 16.33 2.20
C TYR A 117 5.33 15.46 0.97
N LEU A 118 4.57 15.73 -0.08
CA LEU A 118 4.82 15.21 -1.42
C LEU A 118 5.92 16.07 -2.06
N ASN A 119 6.87 15.43 -2.71
CA ASN A 119 7.63 16.12 -3.76
C ASN A 119 6.86 16.05 -5.09
N THR A 120 7.37 16.73 -6.11
CA THR A 120 6.73 16.83 -7.43
C THR A 120 6.51 15.46 -8.06
N ALA A 121 7.47 14.54 -7.99
CA ALA A 121 7.32 13.19 -8.53
C ALA A 121 6.23 12.37 -7.82
N MET A 122 6.17 12.42 -6.48
CA MET A 122 5.08 11.80 -5.70
C MET A 122 3.73 12.43 -6.05
N GLY A 123 3.70 13.75 -6.22
CA GLY A 123 2.54 14.51 -6.67
C GLY A 123 2.00 14.06 -8.02
N ALA A 124 2.86 14.05 -9.04
CA ALA A 124 2.54 13.61 -10.39
C ALA A 124 2.04 12.15 -10.42
N TYR A 125 2.66 11.27 -9.64
CA TYR A 125 2.22 9.88 -9.50
C TYR A 125 0.81 9.79 -8.90
N ALA A 126 0.56 10.48 -7.79
CA ALA A 126 -0.76 10.53 -7.17
C ALA A 126 -1.81 11.07 -8.15
N MET A 127 -1.54 12.18 -8.83
CA MET A 127 -2.47 12.82 -9.77
C MET A 127 -2.80 11.96 -11.01
N THR A 128 -1.94 10.99 -11.35
CA THR A 128 -2.17 10.07 -12.48
C THR A 128 -2.76 8.73 -12.07
N ALA A 129 -2.80 8.41 -10.77
CA ALA A 129 -3.34 7.16 -10.25
C ALA A 129 -4.76 6.88 -10.77
N THR A 130 -5.04 5.61 -11.04
CA THR A 130 -6.34 5.15 -11.56
C THR A 130 -7.15 4.40 -10.51
N GLN A 131 -6.51 4.04 -9.40
CA GLN A 131 -7.13 3.38 -8.25
C GLN A 131 -6.49 3.88 -6.96
N VAL A 132 -7.29 4.02 -5.91
CA VAL A 132 -6.82 4.33 -4.57
C VAL A 132 -7.49 3.40 -3.59
N ILE A 133 -6.69 2.74 -2.75
CA ILE A 133 -7.22 2.04 -1.58
C ILE A 133 -7.23 3.03 -0.43
N ILE A 134 -8.42 3.28 0.10
CA ILE A 134 -8.61 4.10 1.28
C ILE A 134 -8.79 3.20 2.50
N GLY A 135 -8.20 3.58 3.62
CA GLY A 135 -8.29 2.85 4.87
C GLY A 135 -8.42 3.77 6.07
N SER A 136 -9.28 3.42 7.03
CA SER A 136 -9.42 4.15 8.28
C SER A 136 -9.72 3.22 9.44
N GLY A 137 -9.59 3.73 10.66
CA GLY A 137 -9.97 3.03 11.89
C GLY A 137 -11.37 3.40 12.33
N GLY A 138 -12.04 2.51 13.03
CA GLY A 138 -13.23 2.85 13.81
C GLY A 138 -12.89 3.46 15.16
N GLU A 139 -13.95 3.71 15.92
CA GLU A 139 -13.83 3.97 17.34
C GLU A 139 -13.14 2.80 18.07
N ALA A 140 -12.53 3.10 19.21
CA ALA A 140 -11.91 2.08 20.02
C ALA A 140 -12.98 1.28 20.77
N GLN A 141 -12.96 -0.03 20.59
CA GLN A 141 -13.90 -1.00 21.14
C GLN A 141 -13.21 -1.93 22.13
N GLY A 142 -13.95 -2.45 23.11
CA GLY A 142 -13.43 -3.38 24.13
C GLY A 142 -12.67 -2.68 25.27
N HIS A 143 -12.28 -3.47 26.28
CA HIS A 143 -11.66 -2.97 27.51
C HIS A 143 -10.28 -3.59 27.76
N GLY A 144 -9.40 -2.84 28.40
CA GLY A 144 -8.07 -3.32 28.80
C GLY A 144 -7.28 -3.91 27.63
N ARG A 145 -6.92 -5.20 27.73
CA ARG A 145 -6.12 -5.93 26.73
C ARG A 145 -6.88 -6.28 25.46
N GLN A 146 -8.21 -6.31 25.50
CA GLN A 146 -9.06 -6.56 24.33
C GLN A 146 -9.41 -5.27 23.57
N ARG A 147 -8.98 -4.11 24.09
CA ARG A 147 -9.25 -2.82 23.44
C ARG A 147 -8.54 -2.76 22.09
N HIS A 148 -9.31 -2.55 21.03
CA HIS A 148 -8.82 -2.45 19.65
C HIS A 148 -9.69 -1.47 18.86
N ARG A 149 -9.24 -1.08 17.67
CA ARG A 149 -9.99 -0.33 16.67
C ARG A 149 -10.15 -1.22 15.46
N ARG A 150 -11.40 -1.45 15.04
CA ARG A 150 -11.67 -2.13 13.77
C ARG A 150 -11.10 -1.31 12.63
N THR A 151 -10.62 -1.98 11.58
CA THR A 151 -10.15 -1.31 10.38
C THR A 151 -11.17 -1.46 9.28
N PHE A 152 -11.29 -0.42 8.46
CA PHE A 152 -12.22 -0.33 7.35
C PHE A 152 -11.46 0.06 6.11
N ALA A 153 -11.88 -0.49 4.98
CA ALA A 153 -11.23 -0.27 3.71
C ALA A 153 -12.27 -0.16 2.59
N ALA A 154 -11.97 0.71 1.63
CA ALA A 154 -12.69 0.79 0.37
C ALA A 154 -11.68 1.04 -0.75
N VAL A 155 -12.10 0.74 -1.97
CA VAL A 155 -11.34 1.06 -3.17
C VAL A 155 -12.12 2.13 -3.93
N VAL A 156 -11.44 3.22 -4.25
CA VAL A 156 -11.94 4.30 -5.09
C VAL A 156 -11.26 4.18 -6.44
N GLU A 157 -12.04 3.98 -7.49
CA GLU A 157 -11.56 3.82 -8.87
C GLU A 157 -11.83 5.10 -9.67
N GLN A 158 -11.10 5.29 -10.76
CA GLN A 158 -11.36 6.38 -11.69
C GLN A 158 -12.76 6.25 -12.32
N THR A 159 -13.54 7.34 -12.29
CA THR A 159 -14.90 7.40 -12.87
C THR A 159 -14.90 8.36 -14.06
N GLY A 160 -15.01 7.83 -15.29
CA GLY A 160 -14.85 8.65 -16.49
C GLY A 160 -13.48 9.34 -16.52
N SER A 161 -13.45 10.66 -16.64
CA SER A 161 -12.21 11.46 -16.54
C SER A 161 -11.84 11.85 -15.10
N ALA A 162 -12.70 11.58 -14.11
CA ALA A 162 -12.48 11.96 -12.72
C ALA A 162 -11.50 11.00 -12.03
N LYS A 163 -10.32 11.52 -11.66
CA LYS A 163 -9.28 10.76 -10.95
C LYS A 163 -9.70 10.45 -9.50
N PRO A 164 -9.33 9.28 -8.94
CA PRO A 164 -9.70 8.85 -7.58
C PRO A 164 -8.97 9.60 -6.46
N ILE A 165 -8.05 10.50 -6.80
CA ILE A 165 -7.29 11.37 -5.89
C ILE A 165 -6.94 12.65 -6.65
N ALA A 166 -6.92 13.78 -5.95
CA ALA A 166 -6.39 15.05 -6.43
C ALA A 166 -5.40 15.61 -5.40
N VAL A 167 -4.33 16.23 -5.89
CA VAL A 167 -3.31 16.87 -5.04
C VAL A 167 -3.46 18.38 -5.19
N ILE A 168 -3.82 19.06 -4.11
CA ILE A 168 -3.95 20.52 -4.10
C ILE A 168 -2.56 21.15 -4.10
N ASP A 169 -1.72 20.68 -3.19
CA ASP A 169 -0.33 21.12 -3.01
C ASP A 169 0.50 20.01 -2.35
N ALA A 170 1.77 20.30 -2.06
CA ALA A 170 2.70 19.36 -1.42
C ALA A 170 2.22 18.82 -0.06
N ALA A 171 1.31 19.52 0.62
CA ALA A 171 0.85 19.23 1.98
C ALA A 171 -0.63 18.82 2.05
N THR A 172 -1.38 18.94 0.96
CA THR A 172 -2.84 18.80 0.96
C THR A 172 -3.34 17.92 -0.17
N VAL A 173 -4.09 16.89 0.19
CA VAL A 173 -4.64 15.90 -0.73
C VAL A 173 -6.15 15.78 -0.55
N VAL A 174 -6.83 15.51 -1.67
CA VAL A 174 -8.26 15.36 -1.77
C VAL A 174 -8.63 13.99 -2.34
N VAL A 175 -9.63 13.34 -1.76
CA VAL A 175 -10.25 12.12 -2.28
C VAL A 175 -11.72 12.38 -2.58
N PRO A 176 -12.16 12.28 -3.85
CA PRO A 176 -13.58 12.36 -4.18
C PRO A 176 -14.35 11.16 -3.62
N LEU A 177 -15.52 11.44 -3.07
CA LEU A 177 -16.48 10.48 -2.55
C LEU A 177 -17.74 10.60 -3.39
N PHE A 178 -18.01 9.58 -4.20
CA PHE A 178 -19.27 9.44 -4.93
C PHE A 178 -20.23 8.63 -4.07
N LEU A 179 -21.01 9.31 -3.23
CA LEU A 179 -21.97 8.68 -2.33
C LEU A 179 -23.31 8.49 -3.06
N PRO A 180 -24.07 7.41 -2.78
CA PRO A 180 -25.39 7.21 -3.38
C PRO A 180 -26.32 8.38 -3.06
N TYR A 181 -27.00 8.95 -4.07
CA TYR A 181 -27.90 10.07 -3.80
C TYR A 181 -29.09 9.62 -2.93
N PRO A 182 -29.43 10.37 -1.86
CA PRO A 182 -30.58 10.05 -1.02
C PRO A 182 -31.89 10.17 -1.81
N LYS A 183 -32.81 9.20 -1.63
CA LYS A 183 -34.04 9.10 -2.44
C LYS A 183 -35.27 9.63 -1.72
N ARG A 184 -35.26 9.70 -0.38
CA ARG A 184 -36.43 10.10 0.41
C ARG A 184 -36.32 11.55 0.87
N ALA A 185 -37.47 12.18 1.11
CA ALA A 185 -37.53 13.52 1.68
C ALA A 185 -36.80 13.57 3.04
N GLY A 186 -36.00 14.62 3.26
CA GLY A 186 -35.23 14.84 4.49
C GLY A 186 -33.93 14.02 4.63
N GLU A 187 -33.72 12.96 3.84
CA GLU A 187 -32.49 12.16 3.90
C GLU A 187 -31.26 12.97 3.52
N LEU A 188 -31.35 13.89 2.54
CA LEU A 188 -30.22 14.75 2.17
C LEU A 188 -29.76 15.61 3.34
N THR A 189 -30.70 16.19 4.10
CA THR A 189 -30.38 16.96 5.31
C THR A 189 -29.73 16.09 6.37
N ALA A 190 -30.21 14.86 6.56
CA ALA A 190 -29.61 13.91 7.49
C ALA A 190 -28.18 13.51 7.08
N VAL A 191 -27.95 13.22 5.79
CA VAL A 191 -26.62 12.98 5.22
C VAL A 191 -25.71 14.19 5.45
N GLN A 192 -26.20 15.40 5.20
CA GLN A 192 -25.43 16.63 5.43
C GLN A 192 -25.04 16.79 6.91
N ARG A 193 -25.97 16.52 7.83
CA ARG A 193 -25.69 16.58 9.27
C ARG A 193 -24.67 15.54 9.69
N TRP A 194 -24.80 14.31 9.18
CA TRP A 194 -23.86 13.22 9.44
C TRP A 194 -22.44 13.56 8.96
N LEU A 195 -22.28 13.98 7.70
CA LEU A 195 -20.99 14.39 7.15
C LEU A 195 -20.37 15.56 7.93
N ASN A 196 -21.20 16.46 8.45
CA ASN A 196 -20.75 17.56 9.30
C ASN A 196 -20.55 17.16 10.78
N ARG A 197 -20.63 15.87 11.13
CA ARG A 197 -20.48 15.34 12.50
C ARG A 197 -21.52 15.88 13.49
N LYS A 198 -22.70 16.29 12.98
CA LYS A 198 -23.84 16.85 13.75
C LYS A 198 -25.03 15.88 13.82
N GLY A 199 -24.80 14.60 13.55
CA GLY A 199 -25.81 13.55 13.57
C GLY A 199 -25.21 12.18 13.28
N ALA A 200 -25.99 11.13 13.53
CA ALA A 200 -25.64 9.75 13.20
C ALA A 200 -25.77 9.50 11.68
N MET A 201 -25.11 8.44 11.20
CA MET A 201 -25.31 7.94 9.84
C MET A 201 -26.80 7.64 9.59
N PRO A 202 -27.39 8.17 8.49
CA PRO A 202 -28.79 7.91 8.14
C PRO A 202 -29.05 6.42 7.86
N ASP A 203 -30.26 5.95 8.17
CA ASP A 203 -30.61 4.52 8.08
C ASP A 203 -30.44 3.92 6.68
N TYR A 204 -30.72 4.70 5.64
CA TYR A 204 -30.47 4.27 4.26
C TYR A 204 -28.99 3.94 4.03
N TYR A 205 -28.08 4.80 4.47
CA TYR A 205 -26.64 4.57 4.35
C TYR A 205 -26.15 3.48 5.30
N ARG A 206 -26.75 3.38 6.49
CA ARG A 206 -26.48 2.30 7.43
C ARG A 206 -26.75 0.94 6.79
N GLY A 207 -27.93 0.76 6.18
CA GLY A 207 -28.28 -0.48 5.47
C GLY A 207 -27.29 -0.82 4.35
N LEU A 208 -26.87 0.16 3.56
CA LEU A 208 -25.84 -0.03 2.53
C LEU A 208 -24.48 -0.45 3.13
N SER A 209 -24.08 0.18 4.23
CA SER A 209 -22.80 -0.08 4.90
C SER A 209 -22.75 -1.42 5.63
N GLU A 210 -23.87 -1.86 6.20
CA GLU A 210 -23.96 -3.13 6.92
C GLU A 210 -23.92 -4.31 5.95
N GLY A 211 -24.54 -4.16 4.77
CA GLY A 211 -24.66 -5.23 3.79
C GLY A 211 -25.55 -6.38 4.26
N GLU A 212 -25.74 -7.35 3.39
CA GLU A 212 -26.62 -8.49 3.63
C GLU A 212 -25.84 -9.65 4.28
N PRO A 213 -26.32 -10.23 5.39
CA PRO A 213 -25.72 -11.43 5.95
C PRO A 213 -25.88 -12.61 4.98
N VAL A 214 -24.83 -13.43 4.85
CA VAL A 214 -24.85 -14.62 4.00
C VAL A 214 -24.29 -15.82 4.74
N SER A 215 -24.69 -17.01 4.28
CA SER A 215 -24.10 -18.25 4.79
C SER A 215 -22.61 -18.30 4.47
N CYS A 216 -21.83 -18.87 5.38
CA CYS A 216 -20.40 -19.05 5.23
C CYS A 216 -20.01 -20.50 5.47
N ARG A 217 -19.00 -20.97 4.74
CA ARG A 217 -18.33 -22.24 5.00
C ARG A 217 -17.74 -22.30 6.42
N TYR A 218 -17.46 -21.14 7.02
CA TYR A 218 -16.86 -20.99 8.33
C TYR A 218 -17.89 -20.47 9.33
N PRO A 219 -18.49 -21.35 10.17
CA PRO A 219 -19.62 -20.95 11.03
C PRO A 219 -19.30 -19.88 12.07
N ALA A 220 -18.02 -19.69 12.41
CA ALA A 220 -17.57 -18.68 13.36
C ALA A 220 -17.28 -17.31 12.73
N VAL A 221 -17.45 -17.17 11.41
CA VAL A 221 -17.14 -15.95 10.65
C VAL A 221 -18.43 -15.21 10.31
N ASP A 222 -18.50 -13.92 10.64
CA ASP A 222 -19.56 -13.02 10.16
C ASP A 222 -19.33 -12.76 8.67
N ALA A 223 -20.11 -13.45 7.81
CA ALA A 223 -20.01 -13.30 6.36
C ALA A 223 -21.14 -12.43 5.82
N ARG A 224 -20.77 -11.49 4.94
CA ARG A 224 -21.70 -10.53 4.36
C ARG A 224 -21.42 -10.29 2.88
N ARG A 225 -22.45 -9.85 2.17
CA ARG A 225 -22.37 -9.27 0.82
C ARG A 225 -22.68 -7.79 0.88
N ARG A 226 -21.87 -6.97 0.20
CA ARG A 226 -22.03 -5.51 0.24
C ARG A 226 -21.52 -4.85 -1.03
N GLY A 227 -22.18 -3.79 -1.49
CA GLY A 227 -21.68 -3.02 -2.61
C GLY A 227 -20.46 -2.16 -2.31
N ALA A 228 -19.75 -1.73 -3.36
CA ALA A 228 -18.61 -0.81 -3.26
C ALA A 228 -18.96 0.49 -2.52
N ALA A 229 -20.16 1.04 -2.78
CA ALA A 229 -20.68 2.20 -2.07
C ALA A 229 -20.84 1.95 -0.56
N GLY A 230 -21.27 0.75 -0.15
CA GLY A 230 -21.36 0.38 1.25
C GLY A 230 -20.01 0.35 1.95
N ALA A 231 -18.97 -0.15 1.27
CA ALA A 231 -17.60 -0.12 1.80
C ALA A 231 -17.07 1.31 1.93
N LEU A 232 -17.36 2.17 0.94
CA LEU A 232 -17.03 3.59 0.97
C LEU A 232 -17.71 4.28 2.16
N ILE A 233 -19.01 4.09 2.36
CA ILE A 233 -19.78 4.67 3.47
C ILE A 233 -19.21 4.24 4.83
N GLU A 234 -18.90 2.95 5.02
CA GLU A 234 -18.31 2.44 6.27
C GLU A 234 -16.92 3.07 6.54
N THR A 235 -16.12 3.27 5.48
CA THR A 235 -14.81 3.91 5.60
C THR A 235 -14.93 5.42 5.83
N VAL A 236 -15.96 6.07 5.27
CA VAL A 236 -16.29 7.47 5.53
C VAL A 236 -16.64 7.68 6.99
N GLU A 237 -17.51 6.84 7.55
CA GLU A 237 -17.85 6.88 8.98
C GLU A 237 -16.60 6.78 9.87
N ALA A 238 -15.78 5.78 9.60
CA ALA A 238 -14.51 5.57 10.29
C ALA A 238 -13.60 6.82 10.26
N ALA A 239 -13.48 7.46 9.09
CA ALA A 239 -12.69 8.68 8.93
C ALA A 239 -13.30 9.91 9.63
N LEU A 240 -14.64 10.02 9.71
CA LEU A 240 -15.31 11.09 10.45
C LEU A 240 -15.06 11.00 11.97
N HIS A 241 -14.87 9.79 12.50
CA HIS A 241 -14.58 9.57 13.92
C HIS A 241 -13.10 9.74 14.29
N ASN A 242 -12.17 9.42 13.38
CA ASN A 242 -10.73 9.43 13.68
C ASN A 242 -9.93 10.56 13.00
N ASP A 243 -10.58 11.35 12.13
CA ASP A 243 -10.00 12.48 11.40
C ASP A 243 -8.77 12.12 10.56
N ARG A 244 -8.64 10.83 10.24
CA ARG A 244 -7.49 10.26 9.57
C ARG A 244 -7.90 9.26 8.51
N LEU A 245 -7.15 9.26 7.42
CA LEU A 245 -7.39 8.40 6.26
C LEU A 245 -6.05 8.00 5.65
N ALA A 246 -5.81 6.72 5.49
CA ALA A 246 -4.70 6.22 4.70
C ALA A 246 -5.14 6.04 3.27
N LEU A 247 -4.29 6.45 2.34
CA LEU A 247 -4.44 6.30 0.91
C LEU A 247 -3.27 5.45 0.42
N LEU A 248 -3.56 4.53 -0.47
CA LEU A 248 -2.57 3.86 -1.28
C LEU A 248 -2.93 4.15 -2.73
N ALA A 249 -2.23 5.11 -3.33
CA ALA A 249 -2.38 5.44 -4.74
C ALA A 249 -1.71 4.36 -5.57
N LEU A 250 -2.47 3.82 -6.53
CA LEU A 250 -2.08 2.70 -7.38
C LEU A 250 -2.20 3.10 -8.85
N HIS A 251 -1.27 2.61 -9.64
CA HIS A 251 -1.32 2.68 -11.09
C HIS A 251 -1.15 1.27 -11.67
N PRO A 252 -2.20 0.43 -11.66
CA PRO A 252 -2.07 -0.98 -11.98
C PRO A 252 -1.50 -1.28 -13.37
N MET A 253 -1.65 -0.35 -14.33
CA MET A 253 -1.12 -0.51 -15.69
C MET A 253 0.37 -0.19 -15.82
N ASP A 254 1.00 0.37 -14.80
CA ASP A 254 2.39 0.81 -14.90
C ASP A 254 3.37 -0.26 -14.40
N PRO A 255 4.24 -0.84 -15.24
CA PRO A 255 5.26 -1.81 -14.83
C PRO A 255 6.23 -1.29 -13.78
N ASP A 256 6.44 0.02 -13.73
CA ASP A 256 7.40 0.61 -12.81
C ASP A 256 6.73 1.19 -11.56
N ALA A 257 5.40 1.05 -11.46
CA ALA A 257 4.64 1.62 -10.35
C ALA A 257 4.91 0.86 -9.04
N MET A 258 5.39 1.62 -8.06
CA MET A 258 5.26 1.28 -6.65
C MET A 258 4.04 1.98 -6.08
N GLY A 259 3.30 1.33 -5.19
CA GLY A 259 2.21 1.98 -4.47
C GLY A 259 2.73 3.15 -3.63
N LEU A 260 2.13 4.34 -3.81
CA LEU A 260 2.43 5.52 -3.01
C LEU A 260 1.46 5.56 -1.82
N HIS A 261 1.99 5.40 -0.63
CA HIS A 261 1.22 5.53 0.59
C HIS A 261 1.19 6.99 1.05
N ILE A 262 -0.01 7.47 1.39
CA ILE A 262 -0.27 8.81 1.92
C ILE A 262 -1.24 8.67 3.09
N THR A 263 -0.82 8.98 4.32
CA THR A 263 -1.75 9.16 5.43
C THR A 263 -2.13 10.62 5.55
N LEU A 264 -3.41 10.88 5.72
CA LEU A 264 -4.00 12.20 5.93
C LEU A 264 -4.42 12.40 7.38
N PHE A 265 -4.29 13.63 7.87
CA PHE A 265 -4.81 14.10 9.15
C PHE A 265 -5.77 15.29 8.96
N GLY A 266 -6.63 15.53 9.96
CA GLY A 266 -7.61 16.61 9.92
C GLY A 266 -8.62 16.43 8.78
N VAL A 267 -8.93 15.17 8.46
CA VAL A 267 -9.79 14.83 7.31
C VAL A 267 -11.21 15.34 7.56
N VAL A 268 -11.74 16.09 6.60
CA VAL A 268 -13.11 16.61 6.62
C VAL A 268 -13.78 16.44 5.26
N PRO A 269 -15.10 16.12 5.21
CA PRO A 269 -15.86 16.16 3.97
C PRO A 269 -16.22 17.59 3.61
N LEU A 270 -15.87 17.99 2.39
CA LEU A 270 -16.21 19.29 1.82
C LEU A 270 -17.02 19.12 0.52
N GLU A 271 -17.88 20.09 0.25
CA GLU A 271 -18.45 20.30 -1.07
C GLU A 271 -17.44 20.97 -2.02
N ALA A 272 -17.67 20.86 -3.33
CA ALA A 272 -16.82 21.50 -4.33
C ALA A 272 -16.69 23.02 -4.10
N SER A 273 -17.81 23.69 -3.77
CA SER A 273 -17.83 25.14 -3.49
C SER A 273 -17.06 25.51 -2.22
N GLN A 274 -17.01 24.61 -1.22
CA GLN A 274 -16.20 24.81 -0.02
C GLN A 274 -14.72 24.69 -0.33
N ILE A 275 -14.32 23.73 -1.18
CA ILE A 275 -12.93 23.61 -1.62
C ILE A 275 -12.49 24.86 -2.37
N GLU A 276 -13.31 25.35 -3.31
CA GLU A 276 -13.02 26.60 -4.03
C GLU A 276 -12.76 27.77 -3.08
N ARG A 277 -13.58 27.93 -2.02
CA ARG A 277 -13.40 29.00 -1.02
C ARG A 277 -12.21 28.78 -0.08
N GLU A 278 -11.99 27.56 0.38
CA GLU A 278 -11.01 27.24 1.43
C GLU A 278 -9.59 27.02 0.88
N TYR A 279 -9.48 26.75 -0.42
CA TYR A 279 -8.24 26.43 -1.12
C TYR A 279 -7.99 27.25 -2.39
N GLY A 280 -8.87 28.21 -2.70
CA GLY A 280 -8.74 29.07 -3.88
C GLY A 280 -8.65 28.29 -5.20
N LEU A 281 -9.21 27.08 -5.26
CA LEU A 281 -9.16 26.25 -6.46
C LEU A 281 -10.10 26.79 -7.54
N PRO A 282 -9.66 26.90 -8.80
CA PRO A 282 -10.56 27.19 -9.90
C PRO A 282 -11.64 26.11 -10.06
N PRO A 283 -12.89 26.46 -10.42
CA PRO A 283 -13.97 25.49 -10.64
C PRO A 283 -13.64 24.40 -11.67
N SER A 284 -12.78 24.73 -12.65
CA SER A 284 -12.31 23.81 -13.69
C SER A 284 -11.53 22.61 -13.14
N VAL A 285 -10.82 22.77 -12.02
CA VAL A 285 -10.02 21.69 -11.40
C VAL A 285 -10.89 20.53 -10.93
N LEU A 286 -12.10 20.83 -10.46
CA LEU A 286 -13.05 19.84 -9.93
C LEU A 286 -14.13 19.47 -10.96
N GLN A 287 -14.07 19.99 -12.18
CA GLN A 287 -15.13 19.83 -13.17
C GLN A 287 -15.30 18.37 -13.60
N ALA A 288 -14.19 17.62 -13.74
CA ALA A 288 -14.23 16.20 -14.07
C ALA A 288 -15.03 15.41 -13.02
N HIS A 289 -14.81 15.68 -11.73
CA HIS A 289 -15.55 15.06 -10.63
C HIS A 289 -17.01 15.47 -10.60
N ARG A 290 -17.33 16.74 -10.87
CA ARG A 290 -18.72 17.23 -10.97
C ARG A 290 -19.47 16.53 -12.09
N ASN A 291 -18.84 16.40 -13.26
CA ASN A 291 -19.41 15.67 -14.39
C ASN A 291 -19.63 14.21 -14.04
N ALA A 292 -18.61 13.52 -13.51
CA ALA A 292 -18.75 12.12 -13.09
C ALA A 292 -19.85 11.90 -12.05
N ALA A 293 -20.03 12.83 -11.10
CA ALA A 293 -21.10 12.73 -10.10
C ALA A 293 -22.48 12.89 -10.73
N ARG A 294 -22.65 13.84 -11.66
CA ARG A 294 -23.90 14.02 -12.41
C ARG A 294 -24.20 12.78 -13.26
N ASP A 295 -23.22 12.28 -13.99
CA ASP A 295 -23.37 11.18 -14.93
C ASP A 295 -23.68 9.86 -14.21
N THR A 296 -23.21 9.71 -12.97
CA THR A 296 -23.52 8.54 -12.11
C THR A 296 -24.70 8.75 -11.15
N GLY A 297 -25.32 9.93 -11.14
CA GLY A 297 -26.38 10.25 -10.18
C GLY A 297 -25.93 10.17 -8.71
N SER A 298 -24.70 10.58 -8.42
CA SER A 298 -24.07 10.50 -7.09
C SER A 298 -24.03 11.84 -6.37
N LEU A 299 -24.10 11.80 -5.04
CA LEU A 299 -23.74 12.92 -4.17
C LEU A 299 -22.23 13.03 -4.07
N LEU A 300 -21.66 14.08 -4.67
CA LEU A 300 -20.23 14.35 -4.60
C LEU A 300 -19.84 15.04 -3.29
N ARG A 301 -18.90 14.42 -2.57
CA ARG A 301 -18.15 15.04 -1.48
C ARG A 301 -16.68 14.82 -1.70
N PHE A 302 -15.86 15.54 -0.95
CA PHE A 302 -14.42 15.41 -1.02
C PHE A 302 -13.87 15.30 0.38
N PHE A 303 -13.18 14.21 0.67
CA PHE A 303 -12.35 14.17 1.87
C PHE A 303 -11.06 14.92 1.60
N VAL A 304 -10.86 16.00 2.36
CA VAL A 304 -9.68 16.84 2.28
C VAL A 304 -8.91 16.76 3.59
N GLY A 305 -7.61 16.53 3.50
CA GLY A 305 -6.74 16.42 4.68
C GLY A 305 -5.31 16.85 4.38
N GLY A 306 -4.58 17.15 5.45
CA GLY A 306 -3.15 17.42 5.37
C GLY A 306 -2.36 16.11 5.35
N THR A 307 -1.22 16.06 4.66
CA THR A 307 -0.34 14.89 4.63
C THR A 307 0.38 14.69 5.97
N GLU A 308 0.26 13.51 6.56
CA GLU A 308 0.98 13.07 7.76
C GLU A 308 2.18 12.20 7.41
N GLU A 309 1.96 11.08 6.73
CA GLU A 309 3.02 10.16 6.28
C GLU A 309 2.93 9.95 4.76
N THR A 310 4.00 10.26 4.03
CA THR A 310 4.15 9.97 2.60
C THR A 310 5.38 9.11 2.38
N TYR A 311 5.21 7.94 1.76
CA TYR A 311 6.33 7.05 1.44
C TYR A 311 5.98 6.04 0.34
N THR A 312 7.02 5.56 -0.33
CA THR A 312 6.87 4.49 -1.32
C THR A 312 6.85 3.13 -0.62
N GLN A 313 5.92 2.28 -1.03
CA GLN A 313 5.76 0.96 -0.46
C GLN A 313 6.76 -0.01 -1.11
N CYS A 314 7.56 -0.69 -0.29
CA CYS A 314 8.64 -1.57 -0.77
C CYS A 314 8.19 -2.90 -1.39
N SER A 315 6.88 -3.13 -1.58
CA SER A 315 6.42 -4.15 -2.51
C SER A 315 6.77 -3.66 -3.91
N GLN A 316 7.91 -4.13 -4.39
CA GLN A 316 8.38 -3.89 -5.74
C GLN A 316 7.26 -4.28 -6.70
N ASN A 317 6.90 -3.37 -7.60
CA ASN A 317 6.03 -3.55 -8.75
C ASN A 317 4.64 -4.12 -8.41
N LEU A 318 3.64 -3.24 -8.33
CA LEU A 318 2.26 -3.67 -8.50
C LEU A 318 2.21 -4.35 -9.89
N PHE A 319 1.65 -5.55 -9.98
CA PHE A 319 1.68 -6.31 -11.22
C PHE A 319 1.01 -5.51 -12.34
N VAL A 320 1.58 -5.57 -13.54
CA VAL A 320 1.02 -4.88 -14.71
C VAL A 320 -0.30 -5.54 -15.03
N LYS A 321 -1.35 -4.75 -14.88
CA LYS A 321 -2.74 -5.08 -15.12
C LYS A 321 -3.19 -4.26 -16.31
N ARG A 322 -3.58 -4.92 -17.39
CA ARG A 322 -4.14 -4.29 -18.59
C ARG A 322 -5.64 -4.15 -18.44
N PRO A 323 -6.27 -3.04 -18.86
CA PRO A 323 -7.72 -3.00 -18.97
C PRO A 323 -8.19 -4.18 -19.81
N GLY A 324 -9.06 -5.03 -19.25
CA GLY A 324 -9.78 -6.00 -20.08
C GLY A 324 -10.59 -5.21 -21.10
N GLY A 325 -10.57 -5.63 -22.38
CA GLY A 325 -11.48 -5.09 -23.37
C GLY A 325 -12.93 -5.18 -22.89
N THR A 326 -13.83 -4.39 -23.47
CA THR A 326 -15.27 -4.42 -23.18
C THR A 326 -15.96 -5.72 -23.65
N SER A 327 -15.23 -6.82 -23.84
CA SER A 327 -15.82 -8.08 -24.27
C SER A 327 -16.91 -8.49 -23.29
N ASP A 328 -18.12 -8.62 -23.79
CA ASP A 328 -19.35 -8.99 -23.08
C ASP A 328 -19.30 -10.36 -22.39
N GLU A 329 -18.18 -11.09 -22.49
CA GLU A 329 -17.89 -12.26 -21.67
C GLU A 329 -17.55 -11.83 -20.24
N ARG A 330 -18.58 -11.35 -19.53
CA ARG A 330 -18.53 -11.36 -18.07
C ARG A 330 -18.36 -12.81 -17.62
N PRO A 331 -17.44 -13.08 -16.68
CA PRO A 331 -17.31 -14.40 -16.09
C PRO A 331 -18.68 -14.86 -15.60
N SER A 332 -19.03 -16.12 -15.83
CA SER A 332 -20.28 -16.65 -15.31
C SER A 332 -20.32 -16.46 -13.79
N PRO A 333 -21.44 -15.98 -13.21
CA PRO A 333 -21.59 -15.89 -11.76
C PRO A 333 -21.34 -17.23 -11.02
N SER A 334 -21.46 -18.36 -11.72
CA SER A 334 -21.13 -19.69 -11.20
C SER A 334 -19.65 -19.87 -10.87
N ASP A 335 -18.78 -19.13 -11.56
CA ASP A 335 -17.32 -19.27 -11.45
C ASP A 335 -16.76 -18.29 -10.41
N ALA A 336 -17.58 -17.35 -9.95
CA ALA A 336 -17.19 -16.39 -8.94
C ALA A 336 -17.10 -17.04 -7.56
N TRP A 337 -15.95 -16.83 -6.90
CA TRP A 337 -15.78 -17.24 -5.51
C TRP A 337 -16.90 -16.67 -4.64
N ASN A 338 -17.42 -17.46 -3.69
CA ASN A 338 -18.41 -16.99 -2.73
C ASN A 338 -18.12 -17.53 -1.31
N PRO A 339 -18.74 -16.98 -0.25
CA PRO A 339 -18.43 -17.34 1.13
C PRO A 339 -18.68 -18.80 1.54
N MET A 340 -19.38 -19.60 0.71
CA MET A 340 -19.54 -21.05 0.92
C MET A 340 -18.39 -21.87 0.32
N MET A 341 -17.56 -21.27 -0.52
CA MET A 341 -16.37 -21.89 -1.10
C MET A 341 -15.16 -21.80 -0.15
N PRO A 342 -14.20 -22.73 -0.21
CA PRO A 342 -12.95 -22.64 0.52
C PRO A 342 -12.21 -21.32 0.21
N LEU A 343 -11.62 -20.71 1.23
CA LEU A 343 -10.89 -19.43 1.07
C LEU A 343 -9.54 -19.67 0.38
N GLU A 344 -9.02 -20.89 0.53
CA GLU A 344 -7.85 -21.43 -0.16
C GLU A 344 -8.01 -21.30 -1.68
N GLN A 345 -9.21 -21.51 -2.22
CA GLN A 345 -9.47 -21.37 -3.65
C GLN A 345 -9.36 -19.92 -4.10
N LEU A 346 -9.93 -18.96 -3.35
CA LEU A 346 -9.77 -17.55 -3.65
C LEU A 346 -8.28 -17.18 -3.69
N LEU A 347 -7.51 -17.57 -2.66
CA LEU A 347 -6.11 -17.18 -2.49
C LEU A 347 -5.13 -17.90 -3.41
N ALA A 348 -5.47 -19.10 -3.91
CA ALA A 348 -4.61 -19.90 -4.78
C ALA A 348 -4.24 -19.17 -6.07
N ASP A 349 -5.11 -18.29 -6.55
CA ASP A 349 -4.91 -17.53 -7.77
C ASP A 349 -4.42 -16.10 -7.55
N GLN A 350 -4.26 -15.70 -6.29
CA GLN A 350 -3.86 -14.33 -5.97
C GLN A 350 -2.34 -14.21 -5.90
N PHE A 351 -1.88 -13.10 -6.45
CA PHE A 351 -0.49 -12.65 -6.42
C PHE A 351 -0.35 -11.29 -5.70
N GLU A 352 -1.47 -10.65 -5.35
CA GLU A 352 -1.53 -9.38 -4.65
C GLU A 352 -2.65 -9.36 -3.60
N SER A 353 -2.39 -8.69 -2.48
CA SER A 353 -3.40 -8.33 -1.49
C SER A 353 -3.03 -7.03 -0.81
N PHE A 354 -3.99 -6.35 -0.19
CA PHE A 354 -3.77 -5.06 0.44
C PHE A 354 -4.12 -5.10 1.92
N GLN A 355 -3.16 -4.77 2.76
CA GLN A 355 -3.29 -4.78 4.20
C GLN A 355 -3.65 -3.39 4.71
N VAL A 356 -4.70 -3.33 5.54
CA VAL A 356 -5.11 -2.12 6.25
C VAL A 356 -4.96 -2.34 7.75
N THR A 357 -4.10 -1.55 8.36
CA THR A 357 -3.85 -1.53 9.80
C THR A 357 -4.06 -0.12 10.35
N VAL A 358 -4.33 -0.02 11.65
CA VAL A 358 -4.51 1.26 12.32
C VAL A 358 -3.83 1.17 13.67
N SER A 359 -3.17 2.22 14.13
CA SER A 359 -2.56 2.29 15.47
C SER A 359 -3.61 2.45 16.58
N ALA A 360 -3.20 2.37 17.84
CA ALA A 360 -4.08 2.72 18.96
C ALA A 360 -4.49 4.21 18.94
N THR A 361 -3.60 5.10 18.48
CA THR A 361 -3.91 6.52 18.27
C THR A 361 -4.86 6.80 17.10
N GLY A 362 -5.16 5.81 16.27
CA GLY A 362 -6.02 5.98 15.10
C GLY A 362 -5.27 6.32 13.81
N LEU A 363 -3.93 6.28 13.80
CA LEU A 363 -3.10 6.45 12.60
C LEU A 363 -3.27 5.23 11.67
N PRO A 364 -3.92 5.37 10.50
CA PRO A 364 -4.11 4.27 9.58
C PRO A 364 -2.86 4.00 8.74
N GLY A 365 -2.81 2.81 8.13
CA GLY A 365 -1.76 2.38 7.21
C GLY A 365 -2.35 1.42 6.19
N THR A 366 -2.01 1.59 4.91
CA THR A 366 -2.46 0.76 3.79
C THR A 366 -1.23 0.28 3.02
N SER A 367 -1.17 -1.01 2.65
CA SER A 367 0.04 -1.57 2.05
C SER A 367 -0.23 -2.71 1.09
N PRO A 368 0.40 -2.77 -0.11
CA PRO A 368 0.35 -3.94 -0.96
C PRO A 368 1.23 -5.07 -0.41
N ARG A 369 0.81 -6.30 -0.71
CA ARG A 369 1.52 -7.54 -0.45
C ARG A 369 1.52 -8.36 -1.72
N ASN A 370 2.70 -8.46 -2.30
CA ASN A 370 2.94 -9.15 -3.54
C ASN A 370 3.73 -10.43 -3.27
N GLY A 371 3.50 -11.44 -4.11
CA GLY A 371 4.28 -12.67 -4.15
C GLY A 371 3.82 -13.54 -5.29
N ASP A 372 4.53 -14.65 -5.51
CA ASP A 372 4.14 -15.63 -6.53
C ASP A 372 2.68 -16.04 -6.34
N ARG A 373 1.99 -16.36 -7.46
CA ARG A 373 0.60 -16.81 -7.47
C ARG A 373 0.39 -17.94 -6.45
N GLY A 374 -0.63 -17.78 -5.61
CA GLY A 374 -1.00 -18.75 -4.57
C GLY A 374 -0.06 -18.79 -3.36
N LYS A 375 0.89 -17.86 -3.27
CA LYS A 375 1.89 -17.79 -2.20
C LYS A 375 1.94 -16.43 -1.49
N ILE A 376 0.94 -15.57 -1.72
CA ILE A 376 0.81 -14.31 -0.98
C ILE A 376 0.29 -14.51 0.44
N ALA A 377 -0.56 -15.51 0.62
CA ALA A 377 -1.27 -15.78 1.86
C ALA A 377 -1.68 -17.25 1.90
N PHE A 378 -1.76 -17.80 3.10
CA PHE A 378 -2.15 -19.19 3.35
C PHE A 378 -3.31 -19.23 4.32
N VAL A 379 -4.26 -20.13 4.09
CA VAL A 379 -5.36 -20.38 5.04
C VAL A 379 -5.00 -21.59 5.88
N GLU A 380 -5.14 -21.46 7.18
CA GLU A 380 -4.97 -22.55 8.14
C GLU A 380 -6.16 -22.59 9.08
N ARG A 381 -6.42 -23.75 9.68
CA ARG A 381 -7.56 -23.95 10.59
C ARG A 381 -7.09 -24.60 11.88
N ARG A 382 -7.57 -24.10 13.02
CA ARG A 382 -7.39 -24.77 14.32
C ARG A 382 -8.71 -24.77 15.07
N GLY A 383 -9.31 -25.95 15.21
CA GLY A 383 -10.67 -26.06 15.73
C GLY A 383 -11.65 -25.30 14.83
N LYS A 384 -12.44 -24.40 15.43
CA LYS A 384 -13.40 -23.55 14.72
C LYS A 384 -12.80 -22.26 14.14
N THR A 385 -11.55 -21.96 14.48
CA THR A 385 -10.89 -20.72 14.09
C THR A 385 -10.17 -20.87 12.76
N VAL A 386 -10.34 -19.89 11.88
CA VAL A 386 -9.69 -19.78 10.58
C VAL A 386 -8.62 -18.70 10.65
N PHE A 387 -7.42 -19.01 10.18
CA PHE A 387 -6.28 -18.10 10.14
C PHE A 387 -5.87 -17.82 8.71
N VAL A 388 -5.54 -16.57 8.40
CA VAL A 388 -4.88 -16.16 7.16
C VAL A 388 -3.47 -15.70 7.51
N LEU A 389 -2.48 -16.38 6.93
CA LEU A 389 -1.06 -16.19 7.20
C LEU A 389 -0.36 -15.56 5.99
N VAL A 390 0.22 -14.38 6.16
CA VAL A 390 0.98 -13.67 5.13
C VAL A 390 2.46 -13.66 5.51
N PRO A 391 3.36 -14.31 4.75
CA PRO A 391 4.79 -14.33 5.05
C PRO A 391 5.45 -12.99 4.73
N TYR A 392 6.45 -12.61 5.52
CA TYR A 392 7.27 -11.42 5.28
C TYR A 392 8.74 -11.81 5.19
N HIS A 393 9.33 -11.69 4.00
CA HIS A 393 10.71 -12.10 3.75
C HIS A 393 11.74 -11.01 4.13
N PRO A 394 12.99 -11.39 4.45
CA PRO A 394 14.07 -10.45 4.77
C PRO A 394 14.38 -9.51 3.61
N GLY A 395 14.51 -8.22 3.90
CA GLY A 395 14.74 -7.18 2.89
C GLY A 395 14.22 -5.81 3.30
N ASN A 396 13.21 -5.77 4.18
CA ASN A 396 12.70 -4.57 4.86
C ASN A 396 12.17 -4.99 6.24
N MET A 397 12.97 -4.81 7.30
CA MET A 397 12.59 -5.23 8.66
C MET A 397 11.44 -4.37 9.18
N VAL A 398 10.27 -5.01 9.35
CA VAL A 398 8.99 -4.44 9.85
C VAL A 398 8.56 -3.15 9.15
N HIS A 399 7.50 -3.26 8.34
CA HIS A 399 6.88 -2.08 7.76
C HIS A 399 6.08 -1.32 8.83
N ALA A 400 6.09 0.02 8.78
CA ALA A 400 5.37 0.85 9.75
C ALA A 400 3.91 0.43 9.93
N HIS A 401 3.21 0.04 8.86
CA HIS A 401 1.83 -0.42 8.98
C HIS A 401 1.72 -1.73 9.77
N THR A 402 2.64 -2.69 9.63
CA THR A 402 2.63 -3.90 10.47
C THR A 402 2.91 -3.56 11.93
N ALA A 403 3.75 -2.55 12.18
CA ALA A 403 4.05 -2.14 13.54
C ALA A 403 2.86 -1.56 14.32
N LYS A 404 1.88 -1.00 13.61
CA LYS A 404 0.60 -0.55 14.20
C LYS A 404 -0.16 -1.69 14.90
N LEU A 405 0.07 -2.96 14.51
CA LEU A 405 -0.51 -4.13 15.19
C LEU A 405 -0.04 -4.29 16.64
N TRP A 406 1.12 -3.73 16.97
CA TRP A 406 1.65 -3.81 18.33
C TRP A 406 0.73 -3.12 19.34
N SER A 407 0.11 -2.02 18.93
CA SER A 407 -0.77 -1.21 19.76
C SER A 407 -2.25 -1.46 19.51
N ASN A 408 -2.59 -1.96 18.32
CA ASN A 408 -3.95 -2.28 17.94
C ASN A 408 -4.00 -3.61 17.17
N PRO A 409 -4.30 -4.74 17.84
CA PRO A 409 -4.22 -6.07 17.27
C PRO A 409 -5.44 -6.42 16.40
N TYR A 410 -5.75 -5.58 15.41
CA TYR A 410 -6.84 -5.78 14.46
C TYR A 410 -6.43 -5.26 13.09
N ALA A 411 -6.82 -5.96 12.04
CA ALA A 411 -6.50 -5.55 10.67
C ALA A 411 -7.56 -6.03 9.68
N SER A 412 -7.40 -5.54 8.44
CA SER A 412 -8.15 -6.01 7.28
C SER A 412 -7.19 -6.34 6.14
N LEU A 413 -7.56 -7.33 5.34
CA LEU A 413 -6.92 -7.72 4.10
C LEU A 413 -7.95 -7.59 2.97
N VAL A 414 -7.66 -6.75 1.99
CA VAL A 414 -8.44 -6.64 0.76
C VAL A 414 -7.78 -7.52 -0.30
N VAL A 415 -8.54 -8.48 -0.81
CA VAL A 415 -8.15 -9.39 -1.88
C VAL A 415 -9.01 -9.07 -3.08
N SER A 416 -8.42 -8.79 -4.23
CA SER A 416 -9.15 -8.49 -5.45
C SER A 416 -8.77 -9.52 -6.51
N ASP A 417 -9.75 -10.30 -6.95
CA ASP A 417 -9.63 -11.19 -8.09
C ASP A 417 -9.97 -10.42 -9.36
N ASP A 418 -8.97 -9.74 -9.91
CA ASP A 418 -9.14 -8.83 -11.04
C ASP A 418 -9.20 -9.55 -12.40
N HIS A 419 -8.93 -10.87 -12.43
CA HIS A 419 -8.58 -11.61 -13.63
C HIS A 419 -9.49 -12.80 -13.94
N HIS A 420 -10.14 -13.41 -12.94
CA HIS A 420 -11.12 -14.49 -13.15
C HIS A 420 -12.54 -14.04 -12.80
N ALA A 421 -12.87 -13.93 -11.52
CA ALA A 421 -14.25 -13.70 -11.07
C ALA A 421 -14.64 -12.22 -11.03
N LEU A 422 -13.69 -11.31 -11.23
CA LEU A 422 -13.87 -9.87 -11.03
C LEU A 422 -14.49 -9.58 -9.67
N SER A 423 -13.98 -10.20 -8.61
CA SER A 423 -14.55 -10.10 -7.27
C SER A 423 -13.59 -9.45 -6.30
N ARG A 424 -14.12 -8.83 -5.25
CA ARG A 424 -13.31 -8.28 -4.17
C ARG A 424 -13.81 -8.78 -2.83
N VAL A 425 -12.89 -9.20 -1.98
CA VAL A 425 -13.19 -9.74 -0.66
C VAL A 425 -12.36 -9.00 0.37
N THR A 426 -13.02 -8.53 1.43
CA THR A 426 -12.36 -7.96 2.61
C THR A 426 -12.43 -8.96 3.76
N LEU A 427 -11.27 -9.34 4.27
CA LEU A 427 -11.09 -10.25 5.40
C LEU A 427 -10.63 -9.43 6.60
N SER A 428 -11.32 -9.52 7.73
CA SER A 428 -11.00 -8.71 8.91
C SER A 428 -11.07 -9.51 10.20
N GLY A 429 -10.32 -9.07 11.20
CA GLY A 429 -10.35 -9.67 12.52
C GLY A 429 -9.11 -9.39 13.37
N PRO A 430 -9.02 -10.05 14.53
CA PRO A 430 -7.85 -9.98 15.39
C PRO A 430 -6.58 -10.35 14.61
N CYS A 431 -5.52 -9.57 14.79
CA CYS A 431 -4.31 -9.75 14.02
C CYS A 431 -3.05 -9.55 14.88
N SER A 432 -2.01 -10.31 14.57
CA SER A 432 -0.70 -10.23 15.23
C SER A 432 0.42 -10.61 14.26
N ALA A 433 1.66 -10.19 14.53
CA ALA A 433 2.81 -10.77 13.85
C ALA A 433 3.47 -11.86 14.69
N TRP A 434 3.76 -12.99 14.06
CA TRP A 434 4.44 -14.13 14.66
C TRP A 434 5.81 -14.33 14.04
N SER A 435 6.79 -14.75 14.84
CA SER A 435 8.08 -15.17 14.30
C SER A 435 7.95 -16.44 13.46
N HIS A 436 8.82 -16.62 12.47
CA HIS A 436 8.80 -17.84 11.66
C HIS A 436 8.90 -19.14 12.48
N PRO A 437 9.75 -19.25 13.54
CA PRO A 437 9.75 -20.42 14.42
C PRO A 437 8.40 -20.70 15.11
N THR A 438 7.64 -19.64 15.42
CA THR A 438 6.29 -19.80 16.00
C THR A 438 5.32 -20.40 14.99
N VAL A 439 5.40 -19.97 13.73
CA VAL A 439 4.61 -20.52 12.63
C VAL A 439 5.04 -21.95 12.29
N GLN A 440 6.33 -22.25 12.21
CA GLN A 440 6.84 -23.62 12.02
C GLN A 440 6.28 -24.60 13.06
N ARG A 441 6.23 -24.20 14.34
CA ARG A 441 5.67 -25.03 15.41
C ARG A 441 4.15 -25.20 15.33
N LYS A 442 3.42 -24.16 14.92
CA LYS A 442 1.94 -24.16 14.94
C LYS A 442 1.28 -24.59 13.63
N PHE A 443 1.96 -24.36 12.51
CA PHE A 443 1.52 -24.56 11.12
C PHE A 443 2.70 -25.07 10.27
N PRO A 444 3.24 -26.26 10.58
CA PRO A 444 4.46 -26.78 9.94
C PRO A 444 4.32 -26.93 8.42
N ALA A 445 3.15 -27.37 7.93
CA ALA A 445 2.89 -27.53 6.49
C ALA A 445 2.96 -26.19 5.72
N THR A 446 2.32 -25.14 6.22
CA THR A 446 2.42 -23.80 5.64
C THR A 446 3.84 -23.25 5.71
N ALA A 447 4.56 -23.47 6.81
CA ALA A 447 5.95 -23.03 6.90
C ALA A 447 6.85 -23.72 5.87
N ALA A 448 6.67 -25.03 5.64
CA ALA A 448 7.43 -25.80 4.65
C ALA A 448 7.16 -25.32 3.21
N ARG A 449 5.88 -25.08 2.85
CA ARG A 449 5.49 -24.57 1.52
C ARG A 449 6.17 -23.24 1.13
N THR A 450 6.53 -22.43 2.13
CA THR A 450 7.24 -21.16 1.91
C THR A 450 8.75 -21.34 1.82
N ALA A 451 9.32 -22.39 2.42
CA ALA A 451 10.75 -22.70 2.38
C ALA A 451 11.20 -23.27 1.02
N ASP A 452 10.30 -23.94 0.28
CA ASP A 452 10.56 -24.53 -1.05
C ASP A 452 10.78 -23.50 -2.17
N ARG A 453 10.92 -22.22 -1.85
CA ARG A 453 11.20 -21.13 -2.80
C ARG A 453 12.70 -21.11 -3.16
N THR A 454 13.01 -21.43 -4.41
CA THR A 454 14.35 -21.22 -5.01
C THR A 454 14.46 -19.80 -5.59
N GLY A 455 15.43 -19.02 -5.11
CA GLY A 455 15.75 -17.71 -5.68
C GLY A 455 16.36 -17.82 -7.09
N ALA A 456 16.47 -16.69 -7.81
CA ALA A 456 16.88 -16.63 -9.22
C ALA A 456 18.29 -17.20 -9.52
N LYS A 457 19.12 -17.42 -8.50
CA LYS A 457 20.48 -17.98 -8.61
C LYS A 457 20.64 -19.36 -7.96
N GLY A 458 19.55 -20.10 -7.75
CA GLY A 458 19.57 -21.38 -7.04
C GLY A 458 19.86 -21.27 -5.54
N LYS A 459 20.04 -20.06 -5.00
CA LYS A 459 20.15 -19.81 -3.56
C LYS A 459 18.78 -20.01 -2.91
N SER A 460 18.72 -20.73 -1.79
CA SER A 460 17.51 -20.85 -0.97
C SER A 460 16.95 -19.46 -0.68
N SER A 461 15.66 -19.24 -0.89
CA SER A 461 15.01 -18.02 -0.41
C SER A 461 15.26 -17.89 1.10
N HIS A 462 15.48 -16.67 1.58
CA HIS A 462 15.58 -16.46 3.01
C HIS A 462 14.22 -16.77 3.66
N GLU A 463 14.25 -17.56 4.74
CA GLU A 463 13.09 -17.80 5.59
C GLU A 463 12.38 -16.48 5.94
N PRO A 464 11.05 -16.46 6.04
CA PRO A 464 10.34 -15.27 6.47
C PRO A 464 10.90 -14.70 7.78
N ALA A 465 11.12 -13.39 7.83
CA ALA A 465 11.50 -12.71 9.07
C ALA A 465 10.38 -12.80 10.12
N TYR A 466 9.13 -12.70 9.67
CA TYR A 466 7.92 -12.89 10.48
C TYR A 466 6.73 -13.18 9.57
N TRP A 467 5.57 -13.40 10.19
CA TRP A 467 4.31 -13.67 9.53
C TRP A 467 3.24 -12.77 10.10
N PHE A 468 2.43 -12.14 9.25
CA PHE A 468 1.19 -11.50 9.65
C PHE A 468 0.12 -12.58 9.74
N VAL A 469 -0.49 -12.72 10.92
CA VAL A 469 -1.46 -13.77 11.23
C VAL A 469 -2.77 -13.11 11.60
N LEU A 470 -3.74 -13.21 10.70
CA LEU A 470 -5.10 -12.73 10.86
C LEU A 470 -5.99 -13.89 11.30
N GLU A 471 -6.62 -13.77 12.45
CA GLU A 471 -7.76 -14.60 12.84
C GLU A 471 -9.01 -14.05 12.13
N LEU A 472 -9.59 -14.84 11.23
CA LEU A 472 -10.72 -14.40 10.43
C LEU A 472 -11.98 -14.32 11.30
N ALA A 473 -12.47 -13.11 11.52
CA ALA A 473 -13.71 -12.86 12.27
C ALA A 473 -14.84 -12.37 11.35
N ARG A 474 -14.51 -11.62 10.30
CA ARG A 474 -15.47 -11.08 9.33
C ARG A 474 -14.96 -11.28 7.91
N LEU A 475 -15.88 -11.61 7.01
CA LEU A 475 -15.65 -11.75 5.58
C LEU A 475 -16.72 -10.96 4.84
N ILE A 476 -16.31 -10.01 3.99
CA ILE A 476 -17.24 -9.22 3.20
C ILE A 476 -16.90 -9.38 1.73
N GLN A 477 -17.83 -9.95 0.96
CA GLN A 477 -17.74 -10.03 -0.50
C GLN A 477 -18.39 -8.79 -1.13
N GLN A 478 -17.68 -8.15 -2.06
CA GLN A 478 -18.25 -7.08 -2.89
C GLN A 478 -19.28 -7.66 -3.87
N THR A 479 -20.44 -7.03 -3.98
CA THR A 479 -21.53 -7.52 -4.86
C THR A 479 -21.32 -7.19 -6.33
N GLU A 480 -20.81 -5.99 -6.63
CA GLU A 480 -20.56 -5.60 -8.02
C GLU A 480 -19.21 -6.18 -8.49
N PRO A 481 -19.15 -6.62 -9.76
CA PRO A 481 -17.87 -6.99 -10.34
C PRO A 481 -16.93 -5.78 -10.35
N ILE A 482 -15.66 -6.02 -10.07
CA ILE A 482 -14.63 -4.99 -10.22
C ILE A 482 -14.23 -4.82 -11.68
N ARG A 483 -13.60 -3.70 -11.99
CA ARG A 483 -13.12 -3.43 -13.35
C ARG A 483 -12.16 -4.53 -13.79
N ALA A 484 -12.46 -5.15 -14.94
CA ALA A 484 -11.65 -6.19 -15.51
C ALA A 484 -10.23 -5.69 -15.77
N HIS A 485 -9.27 -6.35 -15.15
CA HIS A 485 -7.88 -6.16 -15.49
C HIS A 485 -7.23 -7.51 -15.78
N ARG A 486 -6.67 -7.67 -16.97
CA ARG A 486 -5.90 -8.87 -17.31
C ARG A 486 -4.48 -8.69 -16.82
N LEU A 487 -3.95 -9.71 -16.14
CA LEU A 487 -2.52 -9.75 -15.84
C LEU A 487 -1.75 -9.71 -17.17
N TYR A 488 -0.73 -8.86 -17.28
CA TYR A 488 0.10 -8.82 -18.47
C TYR A 488 1.02 -10.05 -18.50
N GLU A 489 0.71 -11.01 -19.35
CA GLU A 489 1.41 -12.31 -19.42
C GLU A 489 2.91 -12.20 -19.74
N ALA A 490 3.32 -11.17 -20.51
CA ALA A 490 4.74 -10.98 -20.85
C ALA A 490 5.59 -10.59 -19.63
N ARG A 491 4.96 -10.22 -18.51
CA ARG A 491 5.64 -10.06 -17.22
C ARG A 491 5.09 -11.09 -16.23
N PRO A 492 5.60 -12.33 -16.26
CA PRO A 492 5.04 -13.41 -15.46
C PRO A 492 5.07 -13.06 -13.96
N PRO A 493 4.08 -13.54 -13.19
CA PRO A 493 3.93 -13.20 -11.77
C PRO A 493 5.14 -13.61 -10.90
N ASP A 494 6.00 -14.46 -11.43
CA ASP A 494 7.21 -14.96 -10.76
C ASP A 494 8.37 -13.95 -10.76
N SER A 495 8.25 -12.83 -11.51
CA SER A 495 9.31 -11.82 -11.68
C SER A 495 9.38 -10.79 -10.54
N ILE A 496 8.41 -10.80 -9.62
CA ILE A 496 8.18 -9.73 -8.65
C ILE A 496 8.11 -10.31 -7.26
N SER A 497 9.18 -10.15 -6.48
CA SER A 497 9.13 -10.59 -5.10
C SER A 497 10.05 -9.77 -4.20
N ALA A 498 9.66 -9.66 -2.94
CA ALA A 498 10.56 -9.29 -1.85
C ALA A 498 11.44 -10.46 -1.36
N GLY A 499 11.42 -11.64 -2.02
CA GLY A 499 12.13 -12.86 -1.56
C GLY A 499 12.09 -14.12 -2.48
N GLY A 500 11.44 -14.07 -3.64
CA GLY A 500 11.42 -15.04 -4.74
C GLY A 500 12.32 -14.65 -5.93
N ARG A 501 12.03 -15.15 -7.16
CA ARG A 501 12.86 -14.98 -8.36
C ARG A 501 12.70 -13.61 -9.02
N ALA A 502 13.07 -12.53 -8.31
CA ALA A 502 13.07 -11.20 -8.92
C ALA A 502 13.99 -11.16 -10.16
N GLN A 503 13.41 -10.87 -11.34
CA GLN A 503 14.15 -10.72 -12.60
C GLN A 503 14.59 -9.27 -12.87
N HIS A 504 14.09 -8.30 -12.09
CA HIS A 504 14.35 -6.87 -12.28
C HIS A 504 15.07 -6.25 -11.06
N GLY A 505 15.97 -5.29 -11.32
CA GLY A 505 16.77 -4.58 -10.32
C GLY A 505 15.94 -3.72 -9.35
N LYS A 506 16.54 -3.35 -8.21
CA LYS A 506 15.89 -2.59 -7.13
C LYS A 506 15.56 -1.14 -7.55
N LYS A 507 14.34 -0.72 -7.20
CA LYS A 507 13.79 0.64 -7.03
C LYS A 507 14.00 1.59 -8.21
N PRO A 508 12.94 2.06 -8.87
CA PRO A 508 13.05 3.31 -9.61
C PRO A 508 13.53 4.41 -8.65
N ASP A 509 14.57 5.15 -9.01
CA ASP A 509 14.95 6.42 -8.36
C ASP A 509 13.81 7.47 -8.43
N TYR A 510 12.72 7.13 -9.14
CA TYR A 510 11.58 7.93 -9.55
C TYR A 510 10.97 8.81 -8.48
N PHE A 511 10.86 8.35 -7.23
CA PHE A 511 10.19 9.13 -6.19
C PHE A 511 11.09 10.10 -5.47
N GLY A 512 12.42 10.09 -5.70
CA GLY A 512 13.34 11.12 -5.24
C GLY A 512 13.15 11.60 -3.80
N ALA A 513 12.78 10.70 -2.86
CA ALA A 513 12.31 11.12 -1.54
C ALA A 513 13.32 12.01 -0.81
N GLU A 514 14.61 11.88 -1.10
CA GLU A 514 15.68 12.70 -0.54
C GLU A 514 15.60 14.19 -0.93
N SER A 515 14.78 14.56 -1.92
CA SER A 515 14.52 15.96 -2.30
C SER A 515 13.63 16.74 -1.32
N VAL A 516 13.00 16.05 -0.37
CA VAL A 516 12.19 16.65 0.69
C VAL A 516 12.74 16.28 2.08
N PRO A 517 12.62 17.17 3.09
CA PRO A 517 13.09 16.90 4.44
C PRO A 517 12.51 15.60 5.02
N PRO A 518 13.29 14.85 5.82
CA PRO A 518 12.80 13.65 6.49
C PRO A 518 11.65 13.98 7.45
N TYR A 519 10.86 12.96 7.79
CA TYR A 519 9.77 13.10 8.75
C TYR A 519 10.23 13.70 10.10
N ASP A 520 9.57 14.77 10.52
CA ASP A 520 9.73 15.46 11.80
C ASP A 520 8.42 15.34 12.62
N GLN A 521 8.47 14.55 13.68
CA GLN A 521 7.33 14.31 14.56
C GLN A 521 6.87 15.58 15.31
N ALA A 522 7.79 16.46 15.71
CA ALA A 522 7.44 17.67 16.44
C ALA A 522 6.75 18.68 15.50
N LEU A 523 7.24 18.80 14.27
CA LEU A 523 6.53 19.52 13.22
C LEU A 523 5.15 18.90 12.97
N GLN A 524 5.04 17.57 12.93
CA GLN A 524 3.74 16.92 12.71
C GLN A 524 2.74 17.25 13.81
N HIS A 525 3.16 17.18 15.08
CA HIS A 525 2.28 17.52 16.21
C HIS A 525 1.81 18.97 16.13
N ARG A 526 2.68 19.92 15.75
CA ARG A 526 2.30 21.31 15.53
C ARG A 526 1.28 21.46 14.39
N ARG A 527 1.49 20.76 13.27
CA ARG A 527 0.56 20.74 12.13
C ARG A 527 -0.81 20.17 12.52
N VAL A 528 -0.84 19.03 13.20
CA VAL A 528 -2.07 18.41 13.70
C VAL A 528 -2.80 19.34 14.67
N ALA A 529 -2.09 19.98 15.59
CA ALA A 529 -2.68 20.95 16.52
C ALA A 529 -3.21 22.21 15.83
N GLY A 530 -2.57 22.66 14.74
CA GLY A 530 -3.04 23.76 13.90
C GLY A 530 -4.22 23.40 12.99
N GLY A 531 -4.60 22.13 12.92
CA GLY A 531 -5.66 21.64 12.05
C GLY A 531 -5.22 21.47 10.59
N ARG A 532 -6.21 21.26 9.71
CA ARG A 532 -6.00 21.05 8.28
C ARG A 532 -5.35 22.30 7.63
N PRO A 533 -4.36 22.15 6.72
CA PRO A 533 -3.83 23.27 5.95
C PRO A 533 -4.94 23.97 5.14
N LEU A 534 -4.97 25.30 5.14
CA LEU A 534 -5.92 26.16 4.40
C LEU A 534 -5.13 27.08 3.47
N ASP A 535 -5.69 27.38 2.29
CA ASP A 535 -5.14 28.39 1.39
C ASP A 535 -6.24 29.06 0.55
N PRO A 536 -7.05 29.96 1.13
CA PRO A 536 -8.14 30.61 0.39
C PRO A 536 -7.69 31.39 -0.85
N THR A 537 -6.40 31.74 -0.95
CA THR A 537 -5.84 32.50 -2.08
C THR A 537 -5.48 31.62 -3.28
N GLY A 538 -5.37 30.30 -3.07
CA GLY A 538 -4.90 29.33 -4.05
C GLY A 538 -3.44 29.52 -4.48
N LEU A 539 -2.64 30.30 -3.75
CA LEU A 539 -1.26 30.59 -4.11
C LEU A 539 -0.37 29.33 -4.08
N SER A 540 -0.54 28.49 -3.06
CA SER A 540 0.17 27.23 -2.90
C SER A 540 -0.19 26.27 -4.03
N HIS A 541 -1.47 26.23 -4.41
CA HIS A 541 -1.92 25.43 -5.55
C HIS A 541 -1.29 25.90 -6.87
N ARG A 542 -1.31 27.21 -7.16
CA ARG A 542 -0.69 27.75 -8.39
C ARG A 542 0.80 27.39 -8.48
N ARG A 543 1.55 27.63 -7.41
CA ARG A 543 2.98 27.26 -7.31
C ARG A 543 3.20 25.75 -7.45
N TRP A 544 2.29 24.95 -6.90
CA TRP A 544 2.36 23.51 -7.00
C TRP A 544 2.18 23.02 -8.44
N ILE A 545 1.20 23.57 -9.17
CA ILE A 545 0.97 23.23 -10.58
C ILE A 545 2.20 23.57 -11.42
N GLU A 546 2.80 24.75 -11.23
CA GLU A 546 4.06 25.13 -11.89
C GLU A 546 5.19 24.16 -11.54
N ALA A 547 5.35 23.79 -10.26
CA ALA A 547 6.41 22.91 -9.82
C ALA A 547 6.25 21.45 -10.32
N VAL A 548 5.01 20.95 -10.39
CA VAL A 548 4.72 19.55 -10.73
C VAL A 548 4.62 19.32 -12.24
N GLU A 549 4.46 20.38 -13.04
CA GLU A 549 4.19 20.32 -14.48
C GLU A 549 5.14 19.38 -15.23
N ALA A 550 6.45 19.54 -15.04
CA ALA A 550 7.45 18.74 -15.75
C ALA A 550 7.39 17.25 -15.39
N ASP A 551 7.18 16.92 -14.12
CA ASP A 551 7.06 15.53 -13.67
C ASP A 551 5.73 14.91 -14.09
N LEU A 552 4.65 15.70 -14.09
CA LEU A 552 3.35 15.28 -14.57
C LEU A 552 3.36 15.01 -16.08
N ALA A 553 3.95 15.88 -16.88
CA ALA A 553 4.10 15.70 -18.32
C ALA A 553 4.96 14.46 -18.63
N ARG A 554 6.09 14.27 -17.93
CA ARG A 554 6.92 13.07 -18.07
C ARG A 554 6.15 11.81 -17.72
N ARG A 555 5.35 11.86 -16.66
CA ARG A 555 4.53 10.73 -16.23
C ARG A 555 3.45 10.41 -17.26
N GLN A 556 2.74 11.40 -17.78
CA GLN A 556 1.72 11.22 -18.80
C GLN A 556 2.30 10.66 -20.10
N LYS A 557 3.49 11.13 -20.51
CA LYS A 557 4.23 10.58 -21.65
C LYS A 557 4.55 9.10 -21.45
N HIS A 558 5.18 8.74 -20.32
CA HIS A 558 5.49 7.35 -19.96
C HIS A 558 4.25 6.46 -19.99
N LEU A 559 3.14 6.91 -19.41
CA LEU A 559 1.89 6.16 -19.41
C LEU A 559 1.29 6.00 -20.82
N SER A 560 1.46 7.00 -21.68
CA SER A 560 0.99 6.94 -23.07
C SER A 560 1.87 6.01 -23.91
N GLU A 561 3.18 5.99 -23.67
CA GLU A 561 4.14 5.08 -24.31
C GLU A 561 3.84 3.63 -23.95
N ILE A 562 3.55 3.33 -22.67
CA ILE A 562 3.08 2.00 -22.26
C ILE A 562 1.84 1.60 -23.07
N VAL A 563 0.81 2.46 -23.14
CA VAL A 563 -0.41 2.15 -23.90
C VAL A 563 -0.14 1.98 -25.40
N ALA A 564 0.79 2.76 -25.98
CA ALA A 564 1.16 2.67 -27.38
C ALA A 564 1.93 1.39 -27.72
N GLU A 565 2.93 1.02 -26.91
CA GLU A 565 3.64 -0.27 -27.01
C GLU A 565 2.68 -1.46 -26.92
N GLU A 566 1.59 -1.32 -26.16
CA GLU A 566 0.57 -2.35 -25.98
C GLU A 566 -0.42 -2.50 -27.15
N THR A 567 -0.51 -1.49 -28.02
CA THR A 567 -1.43 -1.46 -29.18
C THR A 567 -0.75 -1.74 -30.51
N ALA A 568 0.59 -1.81 -30.53
CA ALA A 568 1.33 -2.28 -31.68
C ALA A 568 0.99 -3.76 -31.95
N PRO A 569 0.64 -4.14 -33.19
CA PRO A 569 0.45 -5.55 -33.52
C PRO A 569 1.74 -6.30 -33.18
N LEU A 570 1.60 -7.42 -32.46
CA LEU A 570 2.70 -8.37 -32.29
C LEU A 570 3.14 -8.78 -33.69
N GLU A 571 4.23 -8.21 -34.20
CA GLU A 571 4.83 -8.73 -35.41
C GLU A 571 5.10 -10.21 -35.15
N PRO A 572 4.60 -11.12 -36.01
CA PRO A 572 4.91 -12.52 -35.85
C PRO A 572 6.42 -12.62 -35.97
N ASN A 573 7.07 -12.96 -34.85
CA ASN A 573 8.48 -13.24 -34.79
C ASN A 573 8.72 -14.58 -35.49
N LEU A 574 8.48 -14.59 -36.80
CA LEU A 574 8.88 -15.62 -37.72
C LEU A 574 10.39 -15.43 -37.83
N ASP A 575 11.13 -16.16 -37.00
CA ASP A 575 12.51 -16.46 -37.30
C ASP A 575 12.52 -17.35 -38.56
N PRO A 576 12.88 -16.83 -39.75
CA PRO A 576 12.88 -17.64 -40.97
C PRO A 576 13.96 -18.74 -40.93
N GLY A 577 14.85 -18.72 -39.93
CA GLY A 577 15.90 -19.73 -39.73
C GLY A 577 15.45 -21.02 -39.03
N ARG A 578 14.19 -21.13 -38.56
CA ARG A 578 13.70 -22.34 -37.88
C ARG A 578 12.74 -23.23 -38.67
N LEU A 579 12.47 -22.89 -39.94
CA LEU A 579 11.63 -23.71 -40.82
C LEU A 579 12.42 -24.69 -41.71
N SER A 580 13.75 -24.74 -41.62
CA SER A 580 14.57 -25.68 -42.39
C SER A 580 14.79 -27.04 -41.75
N ASP A 581 14.37 -27.26 -40.50
CA ASP A 581 14.59 -28.53 -39.78
C ASP A 581 13.38 -29.48 -39.84
N PHE A 582 12.35 -29.12 -40.62
CA PHE A 582 11.22 -30.00 -40.94
C PHE A 582 10.92 -29.92 -42.45
N ALA A 583 11.83 -30.47 -43.26
CA ALA A 583 11.57 -30.88 -44.64
C ALA A 583 12.33 -32.17 -44.95
#